data_AF-K9DRK6-F1
#
_entry.id   AF-K9DRK6-F1
#
_cell.length_a   1.000
_cell.length_b   1.000
_cell.length_c   1.000
_cell.angle_alpha   90.00
_cell.angle_beta   90.00
_cell.angle_gamma   90.00
#
_symmetry.space_group_name_H-M   'P 1'
#
loop_
_entity.id
_entity.type
_entity.pdbx_description
1 polymer ?
#
loop_
_entity_poly.entity_id
_entity_poly.type
_entity_poly.pdbx_seq_one_letter_code
_entity_poly.pdbx_strand_id
1 'polypeptide(L)' 'NMAELTVGLAQYFAFYNAERPHQALGYETPDHVYRAGVGGGALIVDKFGDADQEPEKNGGTGQRRAAAEVEMDTA' A
#
# COMPACT_ATOMS: atom_id res chain seq x y z
N ASN A 1 14.93 20.94 17.57
CA ASN A 1 13.97 20.90 18.69
C ASN A 1 13.08 19.67 18.49
N MET A 2 12.92 18.79 19.48
CA MET A 2 12.16 17.54 19.32
C MET A 2 10.65 17.76 19.15
N ALA A 3 10.09 18.81 19.78
CA ALA A 3 8.67 19.11 19.66
C ALA A 3 8.29 19.55 18.24
N GLU A 4 9.08 20.44 17.65
CA GLU A 4 8.89 20.91 16.27
C GLU A 4 9.03 19.78 15.25
N LEU A 5 9.97 18.86 15.46
CA LEU A 5 10.14 17.70 14.58
C LEU A 5 8.87 16.82 14.56
N THR A 6 8.33 16.51 15.73
CA THR A 6 7.11 15.70 15.84
C THR A 6 5.92 16.39 15.16
N VAL A 7 5.75 17.69 15.38
CA VAL A 7 4.68 18.48 14.74
C VAL A 7 4.83 18.49 13.22
N GLY A 8 6.04 18.73 12.72
CA GLY A 8 6.31 18.74 11.28
C GLY A 8 6.06 17.38 10.62
N LEU A 9 6.47 16.28 11.26
CA LEU A 9 6.22 14.94 10.74
C LEU A 9 4.72 14.60 10.74
N ALA A 10 3.99 14.96 11.80
CA ALA A 10 2.55 14.75 11.85
C ALA A 10 1.82 15.49 10.72
N GLN A 11 2.19 16.75 10.48
CA GLN A 11 1.65 17.54 9.37
C GLN A 11 2.01 16.94 8.00
N TYR A 12 3.26 16.51 7.84
CA TYR A 12 3.72 15.90 6.60
C TYR A 12 2.96 14.61 6.27
N PHE A 13 2.78 13.72 7.24
CA PHE A 13 2.07 12.46 6.99
C PHE A 13 0.59 12.68 6.68
N ALA A 14 -0.08 13.62 7.35
CA ALA A 14 -1.45 13.97 7.04
C ALA A 14 -1.59 14.45 5.58
N PHE A 15 -0.73 15.38 5.14
CA PHE A 15 -0.70 15.86 3.76
C PHE A 15 -0.36 14.74 2.75
N TYR A 16 0.68 13.96 3.02
CA TYR A 16 1.13 12.88 2.13
C TYR A 16 0.03 11.84 1.89
N ASN A 17 -0.67 11.44 2.96
CA ASN A 17 -1.68 10.40 2.91
C ASN A 17 -3.00 10.86 2.30
N ALA A 18 -3.44 12.09 2.63
CA ALA A 18 -4.76 12.57 2.27
C ALA A 18 -4.79 13.40 0.98
N GLU A 19 -3.73 14.11 0.65
CA GLU A 19 -3.76 15.15 -0.41
C GLU A 19 -2.86 14.85 -1.61
N ARG A 20 -1.75 14.13 -1.41
CA ARG A 20 -0.75 13.96 -2.48
C ARG A 20 -1.07 12.75 -3.37
N PRO A 21 -1.38 12.94 -4.68
CA PRO A 21 -1.54 11.83 -5.61
C PRO A 21 -0.18 11.20 -5.94
N HIS A 22 -0.15 9.86 -5.99
CA HIS A 22 1.07 9.10 -6.26
C HIS A 22 0.94 8.28 -7.54
N GLN A 23 1.86 8.47 -8.49
CA GLN A 23 1.84 7.76 -9.78
C GLN A 23 1.86 6.22 -9.62
N ALA A 24 2.59 5.71 -8.61
CA ALA A 24 2.63 4.28 -8.31
C ALA A 24 1.26 3.71 -7.86
N LEU A 25 0.35 4.58 -7.43
CA LEU A 25 -1.03 4.29 -7.02
C LEU A 25 -2.04 4.72 -8.08
N GLY A 26 -1.63 4.89 -9.35
CA GLY A 26 -2.55 5.35 -10.40
C GLY A 26 -3.01 6.80 -10.23
N TYR A 27 -2.17 7.63 -9.59
CA TYR A 27 -2.49 9.01 -9.21
C TYR A 27 -3.58 9.16 -8.14
N GLU A 28 -3.85 8.11 -7.37
CA GLU A 28 -4.65 8.17 -6.15
C GLU A 28 -3.78 8.48 -4.92
N THR A 29 -4.43 8.81 -3.80
CA THR A 29 -3.79 9.06 -2.51
C THR A 29 -3.68 7.76 -1.70
N PRO A 30 -2.69 7.65 -0.80
CA PRO A 30 -2.55 6.49 0.09
C PRO A 30 -3.83 6.18 0.90
N ASP A 31 -4.52 7.20 1.42
CA ASP A 31 -5.77 7.02 2.16
C ASP A 31 -6.88 6.40 1.30
N HIS A 32 -6.95 6.79 0.03
CA HIS A 32 -7.96 6.27 -0.91
C HIS A 32 -7.75 4.78 -1.16
N VAL A 33 -6.54 4.38 -1.56
CA VAL A 33 -6.24 2.97 -1.87
C VAL A 33 -6.37 2.06 -0.65
N TYR A 34 -5.99 2.54 0.54
CA TYR A 34 -6.12 1.79 1.78
C TYR A 34 -7.60 1.50 2.08
N ARG A 35 -8.45 2.51 1.99
CA ARG A 35 -9.90 2.37 2.20
C ARG A 35 -10.57 1.50 1.15
N ALA A 36 -10.10 1.58 -0.10
CA ALA A 36 -10.63 0.78 -1.20
C ALA A 36 -10.18 -0.69 -1.14
N GLY A 37 -9.14 -1.01 -0.35
CA GLY A 37 -8.55 -2.36 -0.28
C GLY A 37 -7.82 -2.77 -1.56
N VAL A 38 -7.62 -1.85 -2.51
CA VAL A 38 -7.02 -2.08 -3.82
C VAL A 38 -6.10 -0.91 -4.15
N GLY A 39 -4.82 -1.17 -4.42
CA GLY A 39 -3.85 -0.11 -4.74
C GLY A 39 -2.61 -0.63 -5.45
N GLY A 40 -2.11 0.12 -6.43
CA GLY A 40 -0.83 -0.20 -7.10
C GLY A 40 -0.74 -1.60 -7.73
N GLY A 41 -1.88 -2.21 -8.05
CA GLY A 41 -1.99 -3.56 -8.60
C GLY A 41 -2.10 -4.69 -7.57
N ALA A 42 -2.18 -4.41 -6.27
CA ALA A 42 -2.31 -5.42 -5.22
C ALA A 42 -3.53 -5.18 -4.32
N LEU A 43 -4.04 -6.25 -3.70
CA LEU A 43 -5.02 -6.15 -2.61
C LEU A 43 -4.29 -5.71 -1.33
N ILE A 44 -4.87 -4.75 -0.63
CA ILE A 44 -4.42 -4.27 0.68
C ILE A 44 -5.30 -4.95 1.71
N VAL A 45 -4.76 -5.97 2.37
CA VAL A 45 -5.47 -6.70 3.43
C VAL A 45 -5.34 -5.93 4.73
N ASP A 46 -6.46 -5.62 5.37
CA ASP A 46 -6.46 -5.14 6.74
C ASP A 46 -6.14 -6.31 7.68
N LYS A 47 -4.90 -6.35 8.17
CA LYS A 47 -4.42 -7.38 9.10
C LYS A 47 -4.76 -7.07 10.56
N PHE A 48 -5.16 -5.82 10.85
CA PHE A 48 -5.35 -5.32 12.20
C PHE A 48 -6.80 -4.93 12.49
N GLY A 49 -7.68 -5.01 11.49
CA GLY A 49 -9.14 -4.92 11.64
C GLY A 49 -9.72 -6.08 12.45
N ASP A 50 -10.99 -5.96 12.83
CA ASP A 50 -11.70 -6.97 13.61
C ASP A 50 -11.55 -8.36 12.98
N ALA A 51 -11.20 -9.34 13.82
CA ALA A 51 -10.77 -10.69 13.44
C ALA A 51 -11.83 -11.55 12.72
N ASP A 52 -13.02 -10.99 12.48
CA ASP A 52 -14.19 -11.70 11.95
C ASP A 52 -14.42 -11.50 10.44
N GLN A 53 -13.56 -10.73 9.75
CA GLN A 53 -13.64 -10.59 8.29
C GLN A 53 -12.57 -11.44 7.61
N GLU A 54 -12.93 -12.64 7.16
CA GLU A 54 -12.07 -13.42 6.27
C GLU A 54 -11.89 -12.66 4.95
N PRO A 55 -10.65 -12.40 4.49
CA PRO A 55 -10.44 -11.73 3.22
C PRO A 55 -10.89 -12.67 2.09
N GLU A 56 -11.94 -12.26 1.37
CA GLU A 56 -12.38 -12.87 0.11
C GLU A 56 -11.20 -12.94 -0.88
N LYS A 57 -10.62 -14.14 -1.05
CA LYS A 57 -9.48 -14.40 -1.96
C LYS A 57 -9.91 -14.54 -3.42
N ASN A 58 -10.84 -13.71 -3.90
CA ASN A 58 -11.33 -13.79 -5.28
C ASN A 58 -10.80 -12.63 -6.11
N GLY A 59 -9.55 -12.75 -6.53
CA GLY A 59 -8.96 -11.87 -7.52
C GLY A 59 -7.46 -12.06 -7.55
N GLY A 60 -6.91 -12.51 -8.69
CA GLY A 60 -5.47 -12.57 -8.91
C GLY A 60 -4.85 -11.21 -8.61
N THR A 61 -4.21 -11.09 -7.46
CA THR A 61 -3.49 -9.88 -7.09
C THR A 61 -2.28 -9.77 -8.02
N GLY A 62 -2.04 -8.59 -8.58
CA GLY A 62 -0.78 -8.26 -9.26
C GLY A 62 0.35 -8.09 -8.25
N GLN A 63 0.48 -9.02 -7.28
CA GLN A 63 1.64 -9.11 -6.41
C GLN A 63 2.87 -9.21 -7.30
N ARG A 64 3.70 -8.15 -7.28
CA ARG A 64 4.97 -8.17 -8.00
C ARG A 64 5.79 -9.34 -7.46
N ARG A 65 6.20 -10.23 -8.37
CA ARG A 65 7.14 -11.32 -8.04
C ARG A 65 8.44 -10.70 -7.50
N ALA A 66 9.06 -11.37 -6.52
CA ALA A 66 10.38 -11.02 -6.04
C ALA A 66 11.39 -11.05 -7.21
N ALA A 67 12.38 -10.16 -7.19
CA ALA A 67 13.36 -9.97 -8.27
C ALA A 67 14.41 -11.10 -8.40
N ALA A 68 14.29 -12.19 -7.66
CA ALA A 68 15.21 -13.32 -7.61
C ALA A 68 14.36 -14.61 -7.64
N GLU A 69 14.56 -15.63 -8.46
CA GLU A 69 15.58 -16.00 -9.44
C GLU A 69 14.87 -16.61 -10.66
N VAL A 70 15.30 -16.26 -11.88
CA VAL A 70 15.05 -17.10 -13.05
C VAL A 70 16.36 -17.83 -13.29
N GLU A 71 16.55 -18.98 -12.65
CA GLU A 71 17.53 -19.94 -13.17
C GLU A 71 16.94 -20.47 -14.48
N MET A 72 17.51 -19.98 -15.58
CA MET A 72 17.27 -20.51 -16.91
C MET A 72 18.04 -21.83 -17.02
N ASP A 73 17.38 -22.93 -16.68
CA ASP A 73 17.86 -24.25 -17.04
C ASP A 73 17.50 -24.49 -18.51
N THR A 74 18.43 -24.18 -19.41
CA THR A 74 18.36 -24.61 -20.81
C THR A 74 19.10 -25.94 -20.94
N ALA A 75 18.31 -26.96 -21.32
CA ALA A 75 18.70 -28.32 -21.65
C ALA A 75 19.79 -28.44 -22.73
#